data_AF-A0A6M4GB57-F1
#
_entry.id   AF-A0A6M4GB57-F1
#
_cell.length_a   1.000
_cell.length_b   1.000
_cell.length_c   1.000
_cell.angle_alpha   90.00
_cell.angle_beta   90.00
_cell.angle_gamma   90.00
#
_symmetry.space_group_name_H-M   'P 1'
#
loop_
_entity.id
_entity.type
_entity.pdbx_description
1 polymer ?
#
loop_
_entity_poly.entity_id
_entity_poly.type
_entity_poly.pdbx_seq_one_letter_code
_entity_poly.pdbx_strand_id
1 'polypeptide(L)'
;MADDFLQGIVHEAADDMQAAIRADAGIFALWQGLTPLGRNEFICWVEDAKQAATRARRIARTVEELQEGKKRPCCWAGCIHRTDKAPSRWQQAVLIEGKGKRG
;
A
#
# COMPACT_ATOMS: atom_id res chain seq x y z
N MET A 1 18.44 -13.61 -11.07
CA MET A 1 18.02 -13.41 -9.67
C MET A 1 16.68 -12.74 -9.75
N ALA A 2 15.61 -13.36 -9.23
CA ALA A 2 14.30 -12.72 -9.24
C ALA A 2 14.43 -11.42 -8.46
N ASP A 3 14.14 -10.28 -9.10
CA ASP A 3 14.11 -9.00 -8.40
C ASP A 3 13.09 -9.13 -7.27
N ASP A 4 13.61 -9.11 -6.05
CA ASP A 4 12.81 -9.24 -4.85
C ASP A 4 11.81 -8.09 -4.81
N PHE A 5 10.53 -8.40 -4.56
CA PHE A 5 9.51 -7.36 -4.52
C PHE A 5 9.73 -6.55 -3.24
N LEU A 6 10.21 -5.32 -3.36
CA LEU A 6 10.44 -4.49 -2.18
C LEU A 6 9.10 -4.23 -1.47
N GLN A 7 9.01 -4.66 -0.22
CA GLN A 7 7.82 -4.53 0.62
C GLN A 7 7.79 -3.20 1.38
N GLY A 8 6.68 -2.95 2.08
CA GLY A 8 6.56 -1.87 3.05
C GLY A 8 7.27 -2.20 4.38
N ILE A 9 7.15 -1.29 5.35
CA ILE A 9 7.74 -1.47 6.69
C ILE A 9 6.84 -2.36 7.58
N VAL A 10 5.52 -2.18 7.47
CA VAL A 10 4.51 -2.88 8.28
C VAL A 10 3.67 -3.83 7.42
N HIS A 11 3.47 -3.47 6.15
CA HIS A 11 2.62 -4.22 5.23
C HIS A 11 3.42 -4.82 4.07
N GLU A 12 3.01 -6.01 3.67
CA GLU A 12 3.48 -6.72 2.48
C GLU A 12 2.38 -6.66 1.40
N ALA A 13 2.78 -6.42 0.15
CA ALA A 13 1.87 -6.39 -0.98
C ALA A 13 1.43 -7.81 -1.34
N ALA A 14 0.13 -8.03 -1.49
CA ALA A 14 -0.37 -9.30 -2.00
C ALA A 14 -0.07 -9.49 -3.51
N ASP A 15 -0.20 -10.73 -3.98
CA ASP A 15 0.22 -11.15 -5.31
C ASP A 15 -0.42 -10.37 -6.46
N ASP A 16 -1.68 -9.94 -6.32
CA ASP A 16 -2.40 -9.18 -7.34
C ASP A 16 -1.80 -7.78 -7.54
N MET A 17 -1.44 -7.11 -6.45
CA MET A 17 -0.74 -5.83 -6.49
C MET A 17 0.68 -6.01 -7.02
N GLN A 18 1.39 -7.07 -6.60
CA GLN A 18 2.72 -7.37 -7.12
C GLN A 18 2.70 -7.62 -8.62
N ALA A 19 1.73 -8.40 -9.11
CA ALA A 19 1.56 -8.71 -10.52
C ALA A 19 1.27 -7.43 -11.34
N ALA A 20 0.38 -6.56 -10.86
CA ALA A 20 0.04 -5.31 -11.54
C ALA A 20 1.26 -4.36 -11.66
N ILE A 21 2.07 -4.25 -10.60
CA ILE A 21 3.26 -3.39 -10.60
C ILE A 21 4.36 -3.99 -11.48
N ARG A 22 4.56 -5.31 -11.46
CA ARG A 22 5.56 -6.00 -12.29
C ARG A 22 5.20 -6.07 -13.77
N ALA A 23 3.93 -5.87 -14.13
CA ALA A 23 3.47 -5.92 -15.51
C ALA A 23 4.11 -4.83 -16.40
N ASP A 24 4.59 -3.74 -15.80
CA ASP A 24 5.29 -2.66 -16.47
C ASP A 24 6.64 -2.39 -15.78
N ALA A 25 7.73 -2.56 -16.52
CA ALA A 25 9.08 -2.40 -15.98
C ALA A 25 9.38 -0.97 -15.49
N GLY A 26 8.78 0.06 -16.10
CA GLY A 26 8.91 1.44 -15.65
C GLY A 26 8.21 1.67 -14.32
N ILE A 27 7.03 1.09 -14.13
CA ILE A 27 6.29 1.12 -12.85
C ILE A 27 7.04 0.37 -11.77
N PHE A 28 7.57 -0.80 -12.10
CA PHE A 28 8.35 -1.59 -11.17
C PHE A 28 9.62 -0.85 -10.70
N ALA A 29 10.32 -0.17 -11.61
CA ALA A 29 11.47 0.68 -11.24
C ALA A 29 11.04 1.87 -10.36
N LEU A 30 9.90 2.52 -10.66
CA LEU A 30 9.34 3.59 -9.83
C LEU A 30 8.98 3.09 -8.42
N TRP A 31 8.41 1.90 -8.31
CA TRP A 31 8.11 1.23 -7.05
C TRP A 31 9.37 0.93 -6.23
N GLN A 32 10.40 0.38 -6.87
CA GLN A 32 11.69 0.10 -6.24
C GLN A 32 12.34 1.39 -5.72
N GLY A 33 12.18 2.51 -6.44
CA GLY A 33 12.68 3.83 -6.06
C GLY A 33 11.88 4.54 -4.95
N LEU A 34 10.75 4.00 -4.50
CA LEU A 34 10.05 4.53 -3.33
C LEU A 34 10.85 4.28 -2.04
N THR A 35 10.59 5.08 -1.02
CA THR A 35 11.04 4.73 0.34
C THR A 35 10.24 3.54 0.86
N PRO A 36 10.76 2.75 1.82
CA PRO A 36 9.98 1.69 2.47
C PRO A 36 8.64 2.19 3.02
N LEU A 37 8.62 3.44 3.51
CA LEU A 37 7.41 4.08 3.98
C LEU A 37 6.43 4.40 2.83
N GLY A 38 6.91 4.95 1.71
CA GLY A 38 6.06 5.23 0.54
C GLY A 38 5.37 3.97 0.02
N ARG A 39 6.10 2.85 -0.05
CA ARG A 39 5.51 1.54 -0.38
C ARG A 39 4.47 1.12 0.64
N ASN A 40 4.79 1.23 1.93
CA ASN A 40 3.87 0.90 3.02
C ASN A 40 2.54 1.65 2.92
N GLU A 41 2.56 2.94 2.52
CA GLU A 41 1.34 3.73 2.35
C GLU A 41 0.45 3.19 1.22
N PHE A 42 1.02 2.87 0.05
CA PHE A 42 0.26 2.27 -1.04
C PHE A 42 -0.28 0.88 -0.68
N ILE A 43 0.53 0.04 -0.05
CA ILE A 43 0.10 -1.30 0.37
C ILE A 43 -1.04 -1.20 1.37
N CYS A 44 -0.88 -0.43 2.45
CA CYS A 44 -1.93 -0.26 3.47
C CYS A 44 -3.24 0.25 2.85
N TRP A 45 -3.14 1.20 1.91
CA TRP A 45 -4.31 1.75 1.24
C TRP A 45 -5.00 0.72 0.34
N VAL A 46 -4.26 -0.12 -0.38
CA VAL A 46 -4.85 -1.20 -1.20
C VAL A 46 -5.48 -2.27 -0.29
N GLU A 47 -4.78 -2.69 0.77
CA GLU A 47 -5.23 -3.73 1.71
C GLU A 47 -6.45 -3.31 2.55
N ASP A 48 -6.61 -2.01 2.81
CA ASP A 48 -7.78 -1.47 3.52
C ASP A 48 -9.11 -1.65 2.73
N ALA A 49 -9.04 -1.95 1.44
CA ALA A 49 -10.24 -2.18 0.63
C ALA A 49 -10.92 -3.53 0.94
N LYS A 50 -12.03 -3.49 1.67
CA LYS A 50 -12.85 -4.68 2.00
C LYS A 50 -13.56 -5.32 0.80
N GLN A 51 -13.81 -4.55 -0.27
CA GLN A 51 -14.50 -5.02 -1.48
C GLN A 51 -13.50 -5.23 -2.62
N ALA A 52 -13.61 -6.37 -3.32
CA ALA A 52 -12.72 -6.72 -4.44
C ALA A 52 -12.71 -5.66 -5.56
N ALA A 53 -13.87 -5.09 -5.90
CA ALA A 53 -13.96 -4.02 -6.91
C ALA A 53 -13.20 -2.75 -6.50
N THR A 54 -13.26 -2.38 -5.21
CA THR A 54 -12.50 -1.24 -4.67
C THR A 54 -11.00 -1.54 -4.67
N ARG A 55 -10.61 -2.76 -4.29
CA ARG A 55 -9.21 -3.20 -4.33
C ARG A 55 -8.63 -3.11 -5.73
N ALA A 56 -9.30 -3.68 -6.73
CA ALA A 56 -8.87 -3.62 -8.13
C ALA A 56 -8.69 -2.17 -8.62
N ARG A 57 -9.63 -1.28 -8.25
CA ARG A 57 -9.53 0.15 -8.56
C ARG A 57 -8.34 0.83 -7.87
N ARG A 58 -8.07 0.53 -6.60
CA ARG A 58 -6.92 1.09 -5.87
C ARG A 58 -5.59 0.58 -6.44
N ILE A 59 -5.52 -0.66 -6.91
CA ILE A 59 -4.34 -1.20 -7.60
C ILE A 59 -4.10 -0.46 -8.91
N ALA A 60 -5.12 -0.32 -9.77
CA ALA A 60 -5.01 0.44 -11.02
C ALA A 60 -4.55 1.88 -10.77
N ARG A 61 -5.16 2.54 -9.78
CA ARG A 61 -4.78 3.89 -9.39
C ARG A 61 -3.38 3.99 -8.79
N THR A 62 -2.88 2.95 -8.12
CA THR A 62 -1.49 2.93 -7.66
C THR A 62 -0.53 3.01 -8.85
N VAL A 63 -0.81 2.27 -9.93
CA VAL A 63 -0.01 2.34 -11.16
C VAL A 63 -0.04 3.75 -11.76
N GLU A 64 -1.23 4.34 -11.92
CA GLU A 64 -1.40 5.71 -12.42
C GLU A 64 -0.64 6.74 -11.56
N GLU A 65 -0.77 6.66 -10.24
CA GLU A 65 -0.12 7.61 -9.33
C GLU A 65 1.41 7.47 -9.32
N LEU A 66 1.93 6.26 -9.50
CA LEU A 66 3.37 6.04 -9.69
C LEU A 66 3.85 6.69 -11.00
N GLN A 67 3.11 6.54 -12.10
CA GLN A 67 3.41 7.21 -13.38
C GLN A 67 3.43 8.73 -13.24
N GLU A 68 2.50 9.29 -12.46
CA GLU A 68 2.45 10.71 -12.14
C GLU A 68 3.56 11.16 -11.16
N GLY A 69 4.42 10.25 -10.70
CA GLY A 69 5.54 10.53 -9.80
C GLY A 69 5.15 10.68 -8.33
N LYS A 70 3.91 10.36 -7.95
CA LYS A 70 3.47 10.41 -6.55
C LYS A 70 4.20 9.36 -5.72
N LYS A 71 4.51 9.73 -4.48
CA LYS A 71 5.24 8.87 -3.53
C LYS A 71 4.34 8.29 -2.43
N ARG A 72 3.06 8.64 -2.45
CA ARG A 72 2.01 8.16 -1.54
C ARG A 72 0.64 8.24 -2.24
N PRO A 73 -0.35 7.45 -1.81
CA PRO A 73 -1.71 7.54 -2.35
C PRO A 73 -2.30 8.94 -2.20
N CYS A 74 -2.96 9.44 -3.23
CA CYS A 74 -3.68 10.71 -3.12
C CYS A 74 -4.95 10.54 -2.26
N CYS A 75 -5.31 11.57 -1.48
CA CYS A 75 -6.46 11.53 -0.56
C CYS A 75 -6.42 10.40 0.50
N TRP A 76 -5.22 9.92 0.86
CA TRP A 76 -5.01 8.97 1.94
C TRP A 76 -4.47 9.67 3.19
N ALA A 77 -5.09 9.41 4.35
CA ALA A 77 -4.74 10.05 5.61
C ALA A 77 -3.42 9.54 6.20
N GLY A 78 -2.90 8.43 5.68
CA GLY A 78 -1.69 7.76 6.16
C GLY A 78 -2.00 6.43 6.84
N CYS A 79 -1.05 5.50 6.77
CA CYS A 79 -1.13 4.20 7.40
C CYS A 79 -1.30 4.35 8.92
N ILE A 80 -2.41 3.81 9.43
CA ILE A 80 -2.75 3.85 10.86
C ILE A 80 -1.98 2.81 11.69
N HIS A 81 -1.28 1.87 11.03
CA HIS A 81 -0.50 0.80 11.65
C HIS A 81 0.99 1.16 11.84
N ARG A 82 1.38 2.39 11.50
CA ARG A 82 2.76 2.87 11.68
C ARG A 82 3.14 2.91 13.16
N THR A 83 4.34 2.42 13.47
CA THR A 83 4.88 2.40 14.84
C THR A 83 5.83 3.56 15.12
N ASP A 84 6.29 4.27 14.09
CA ASP A 84 7.21 5.40 14.22
C ASP A 84 6.54 6.70 14.73
N LYS A 85 5.20 6.77 14.67
CA LYS A 85 4.42 7.91 15.16
C LYS A 85 3.18 7.44 15.90
N ALA A 86 2.89 8.06 17.04
CA ALA A 86 1.64 7.83 17.76
C ALA A 86 0.43 8.17 16.87
N PRO A 87 -0.58 7.29 16.78
CA PRO A 87 -1.80 7.57 16.02
C PRO A 87 -2.50 8.82 16.57
N SER A 88 -3.05 9.65 15.68
CA SER A 88 -3.86 10.81 16.06
C SER A 88 -5.15 10.40 16.77
N ARG A 89 -5.82 11.34 17.46
CA ARG A 89 -7.08 11.08 18.19
C ARG A 89 -8.16 10.41 17.34
N TRP A 90 -8.30 10.83 16.07
CA TRP A 90 -9.25 10.20 15.16
C TRP A 90 -8.82 8.78 14.79
N GLN A 91 -7.54 8.56 14.45
CA GLN A 91 -7.00 7.23 14.13
C GLN A 91 -7.17 6.26 15.30
N GLN A 92 -6.94 6.70 16.54
CA GLN A 92 -7.20 5.91 17.74
C GLN A 92 -8.67 5.47 17.85
N ALA A 93 -9.61 6.33 17.44
CA ALA A 93 -11.04 6.02 17.48
C ALA A 93 -11.49 5.03 16.39
N VAL A 94 -10.83 5.01 15.22
CA VAL A 94 -11.13 4.06 14.13
C VAL A 94 -10.29 2.77 14.16
N LEU A 95 -9.20 2.69 14.93
CA LEU A 95 -8.40 1.47 15.14
C LEU A 95 -9.18 0.33 15.85
N ILE A 96 -10.46 0.55 16.18
CA ILE A 96 -11.39 -0.48 16.66
C ILE A 96 -12.03 -1.18 15.44
N GLU A 97 -11.25 -1.96 14.69
CA GLU A 97 -11.82 -3.07 13.90
C GLU A 97 -10.98 -4.33 14.10
N GLY A 98 -11.70 -5.39 14.47
CA GLY A 98 -11.19 -6.57 15.16
C GLY A 98 -10.16 -7.39 14.38
N LYS A 99 -9.15 -7.84 15.11
CA LYS A 99 -8.40 -9.07 14.80
C LYS A 99 -9.36 -10.21 14.47
N GLY A 100 -9.46 -10.56 13.19
CA GLY A 100 -9.96 -11.85 12.70
C GLY A 100 -9.40 -12.02 11.29
N LYS A 101 -8.65 -13.06 10.92
CA LYS A 101 -8.43 -14.38 11.49
C LYS A 101 -6.98 -14.81 11.18
N ARG A 102 -6.28 -15.37 12.16
CA ARG A 102 -5.29 -16.43 11.94
C ARG A 102 -5.75 -17.58 12.82
N GLY A 103 -6.33 -18.59 12.18
CA GLY A 103 -6.88 -19.82 12.76
C GLY A 103 -7.18 -20.75 11.61
#